data_AF-A0A146KR82-F1
#
_entry.id   AF-A0A146KR82-F1
#
_cell.length_a   1.000
_cell.length_b   1.000
_cell.length_c   1.000
_cell.angle_alpha   90.00
_cell.angle_beta   90.00
_cell.angle_gamma   90.00
#
_symmetry.space_group_name_H-M   'P 1'
#
loop_
_entity.id
_entity.type
_entity.pdbx_description
1 polymer ?
#
loop_
_entity_poly.entity_id
_entity_poly.type
_entity_poly.pdbx_seq_one_letter_code
_entity_poly.pdbx_strand_id
1 'polypeptide(L)'
;MLKATPLFRSLLSRSSITTQNLCLHRVSATSLKLIPKNPVWKLHGSSRSIMEGADREVSPSVEAALRTRDNVPNDFRIIYRAPHETYVKVTYMTAVIAIVTVPVLMAAIYLTGNFQTYPVQLDGLTLFETQNDAYLLVGLLCLTIFNVANTVSKYPMRIYRNPLENNYIGVFQHPIPGMIKRINFVAGDVTKGGGWIFKDSTFTIRKKKKVLLIPENFSTPFELERMTIAPPKDSPVEKQKRRSRMV
;
A
#
# COMPACT_ATOMS: atom_id res chain seq x y z
N MET A 1 -87.65 24.50 -21.57
CA MET A 1 -86.97 25.53 -20.75
C MET A 1 -85.52 25.61 -21.22
N LEU A 2 -85.27 26.41 -22.26
CA LEU A 2 -84.74 27.78 -22.22
C LEU A 2 -83.21 27.83 -22.05
N LYS A 3 -82.56 27.99 -23.21
CA LYS A 3 -81.18 28.47 -23.45
C LYS A 3 -80.93 29.84 -22.80
N ALA A 4 -79.67 30.10 -22.44
CA ALA A 4 -79.02 31.39 -22.65
C ALA A 4 -77.47 31.26 -22.61
N THR A 5 -76.85 31.33 -23.77
CA THR A 5 -75.55 31.99 -24.06
C THR A 5 -75.85 33.48 -24.40
N PRO A 6 -74.90 34.39 -24.76
CA PRO A 6 -73.43 34.52 -24.54
C PRO A 6 -72.98 36.00 -24.27
N LEU A 7 -71.66 36.27 -24.40
CA LEU A 7 -71.00 37.52 -24.89
C LEU A 7 -70.34 38.46 -23.86
N PHE A 8 -69.00 38.58 -23.94
CA PHE A 8 -68.29 39.71 -24.57
C PHE A 8 -66.84 39.26 -24.87
N ARG A 9 -66.45 39.08 -26.15
CA ARG A 9 -65.62 40.01 -26.98
C ARG A 9 -64.28 40.37 -26.30
N SER A 10 -63.10 40.39 -26.93
CA SER A 10 -62.57 40.23 -28.30
C SER A 10 -61.09 40.66 -28.17
N LEU A 11 -60.10 39.99 -28.76
CA LEU A 11 -59.36 40.43 -29.96
C LEU A 11 -58.26 39.36 -30.18
N LEU A 12 -58.27 38.59 -31.28
CA LEU A 12 -57.39 38.79 -32.45
C LEU A 12 -55.92 39.01 -32.03
N SER A 13 -54.95 38.16 -32.37
CA SER A 13 -54.58 37.83 -33.74
C SER A 13 -53.64 36.63 -33.80
N ARG A 14 -53.84 35.80 -34.83
CA ARG A 14 -52.85 34.90 -35.43
C ARG A 14 -51.60 35.68 -35.86
N SER A 15 -50.43 35.05 -35.78
CA SER A 15 -49.58 34.80 -36.96
C SER A 15 -48.35 33.96 -36.62
N SER A 16 -48.19 32.87 -37.38
CA SER A 16 -46.97 32.10 -37.63
C SER A 16 -45.78 32.96 -38.11
N ILE A 17 -44.62 32.30 -38.31
CA ILE A 17 -43.42 32.69 -39.09
C ILE A 17 -42.36 33.37 -38.20
N THR A 18 -41.06 33.10 -38.19
CA THR A 18 -40.15 32.13 -38.85
C THR A 18 -38.76 32.35 -38.20
N THR A 19 -37.91 31.34 -38.30
CA THR A 19 -36.45 31.31 -38.04
C THR A 19 -35.70 32.64 -38.20
N GLN A 20 -34.77 32.96 -37.29
CA GLN A 20 -33.46 33.54 -37.64
C GLN A 20 -32.36 33.06 -36.69
N ASN A 21 -31.27 32.62 -37.31
CA ASN A 21 -29.97 32.31 -36.74
C ASN A 21 -29.22 33.57 -36.27
N LEU A 22 -28.07 33.32 -35.63
CA LEU A 22 -26.79 34.06 -35.65
C LEU A 22 -26.29 34.73 -34.36
N CYS A 23 -25.09 34.27 -34.00
CA CYS A 23 -23.91 35.04 -33.59
C CYS A 23 -23.72 35.48 -32.13
N LEU A 24 -22.85 34.71 -31.46
CA LEU A 24 -21.52 35.15 -31.00
C LEU A 24 -21.42 36.61 -30.55
N HIS A 25 -21.49 36.83 -29.24
CA HIS A 25 -20.85 37.98 -28.61
C HIS A 25 -19.63 37.55 -27.78
N ARG A 26 -18.49 37.83 -28.40
CA ARG A 26 -17.13 37.98 -27.91
C ARG A 26 -17.12 38.82 -26.62
N VAL A 27 -16.74 38.23 -25.48
CA VAL A 27 -16.43 39.00 -24.26
C VAL A 27 -14.91 39.17 -24.18
N SER A 28 -14.51 40.44 -24.22
CA SER A 28 -13.14 40.91 -24.27
C SER A 28 -12.38 40.67 -22.97
N ALA A 29 -11.13 40.24 -23.10
CA ALA A 29 -10.15 40.19 -22.03
C ALA A 29 -9.72 41.60 -21.63
N THR A 30 -9.94 42.00 -20.37
CA THR A 30 -8.93 42.70 -19.55
C THR A 30 -9.39 42.88 -18.10
N SER A 31 -8.53 42.44 -17.19
CA SER A 31 -8.35 42.95 -15.83
C SER A 31 -9.45 42.71 -14.78
N LEU A 32 -9.34 41.57 -14.09
CA LEU A 32 -9.37 41.59 -12.62
C LEU A 32 -8.39 40.54 -12.08
N LYS A 33 -7.19 41.03 -11.80
CA LYS A 33 -6.16 40.39 -10.99
C LYS A 33 -6.74 40.13 -9.60
N LEU A 34 -6.82 38.86 -9.21
CA LEU A 34 -6.62 38.36 -7.84
C LEU A 34 -6.52 36.83 -7.90
N ILE A 35 -5.50 36.36 -8.63
CA ILE A 35 -4.97 35.01 -8.47
C ILE A 35 -4.07 35.08 -7.22
N PRO A 36 -4.35 34.35 -6.13
CA PRO A 36 -3.35 34.16 -5.10
C PRO A 36 -2.20 33.35 -5.72
N LYS A 37 -1.11 34.05 -6.07
CA LYS A 37 0.13 33.48 -6.59
C LYS A 37 0.94 32.77 -5.49
N ASN A 38 0.34 31.81 -4.79
CA ASN A 38 1.07 30.94 -3.89
C ASN A 38 0.80 29.48 -4.29
N PRO A 39 1.64 28.87 -5.15
CA PRO A 39 1.64 27.43 -5.30
C PRO A 39 2.11 26.81 -3.98
N VAL A 40 1.20 26.10 -3.31
CA VAL A 40 1.43 25.33 -2.06
C VAL A 40 2.43 24.16 -2.24
N TRP A 41 3.05 24.04 -3.43
CA TRP A 41 4.04 23.01 -3.74
C TRP A 41 5.50 23.50 -3.71
N LYS A 42 5.77 24.72 -3.25
CA LYS A 42 7.15 25.11 -2.87
C LYS A 42 7.50 24.55 -1.48
N LEU A 43 7.63 23.23 -1.41
CA LEU A 43 8.66 22.66 -0.54
C LEU A 43 9.94 22.64 -1.37
N HIS A 44 10.81 23.56 -0.96
CA HIS A 44 12.25 23.64 -1.17
C HIS A 44 12.87 22.46 -1.94
N GLY A 45 13.54 22.80 -3.05
CA GLY A 45 14.41 21.89 -3.77
C GLY A 45 15.66 21.48 -2.97
N SER A 46 16.45 20.62 -3.60
CA SER A 46 17.58 19.85 -3.07
C SER A 46 17.12 18.59 -2.33
N SER A 47 17.14 17.37 -2.90
CA SER A 47 18.18 16.78 -3.74
C SER A 47 17.55 15.66 -4.57
N ARG A 48 17.42 15.82 -5.88
CA ARG A 48 16.86 14.80 -6.78
C ARG A 48 17.89 14.14 -7.70
N SER A 49 19.17 14.18 -7.33
CA SER A 49 20.26 13.56 -8.12
C SER A 49 21.38 12.90 -7.29
N ILE A 50 21.11 12.50 -6.03
CA ILE A 50 22.07 11.74 -5.18
C ILE A 50 21.36 10.56 -4.48
N MET A 51 20.42 9.89 -5.15
CA MET A 51 19.68 8.74 -4.57
C MET A 51 20.19 7.37 -5.06
N GLU A 52 21.49 7.26 -5.31
CA GLU A 52 22.14 5.98 -5.60
C GLU A 52 23.42 5.86 -4.77
N GLY A 53 23.28 5.77 -3.45
CA GLY A 53 24.38 5.34 -2.57
C GLY A 53 24.57 6.07 -1.24
N ALA A 54 23.96 7.25 -1.04
CA ALA A 54 24.18 8.07 0.16
C ALA A 54 23.34 7.68 1.40
N ASP A 55 22.38 6.75 1.27
CA ASP A 55 21.51 6.31 2.37
C ASP A 55 22.09 5.16 3.23
N ARG A 56 23.33 4.73 2.96
CA ARG A 56 23.88 3.49 3.58
C ARG A 56 24.25 3.65 5.06
N GLU A 57 24.62 4.85 5.49
CA GLU A 57 24.89 5.16 6.89
C GLU A 57 23.78 6.05 7.48
N VAL A 58 23.04 5.48 8.42
CA VAL A 58 21.96 6.19 9.12
C VAL A 58 22.61 7.09 10.17
N SER A 59 22.24 8.37 10.19
CA SER A 59 22.66 9.29 11.24
C SER A 59 22.33 8.70 12.63
N PRO A 60 23.23 8.79 13.62
CA PRO A 60 23.05 8.15 14.93
C PRO A 60 21.77 8.62 15.66
N SER A 61 21.34 9.86 15.41
CA SER A 61 20.08 10.40 15.96
C SER A 61 18.85 9.73 15.34
N VAL A 62 18.86 9.51 14.03
CA VAL A 62 17.80 8.78 13.32
C VAL A 62 17.77 7.33 13.78
N GLU A 63 18.94 6.68 13.87
CA GLU A 63 19.03 5.30 14.36
C GLU A 63 18.51 5.15 15.79
N ALA A 64 18.79 6.11 16.68
CA ALA A 64 18.22 6.14 18.03
C ALA A 64 16.69 6.25 17.99
N ALA A 65 16.14 7.20 17.23
CA ALA A 65 14.69 7.37 17.09
C ALA A 65 13.99 6.12 16.54
N LEU A 66 14.62 5.45 15.56
CA LEU A 66 14.08 4.23 14.97
C LEU A 66 14.10 3.04 15.96
N ARG A 67 15.16 2.92 16.77
CA ARG A 67 15.24 1.92 17.85
C ARG A 67 14.17 2.12 18.90
N THR A 68 13.96 3.37 19.35
CA THR A 68 12.89 3.70 20.31
C THR A 68 11.51 3.35 19.74
N ARG A 69 11.26 3.69 18.47
CA ARG A 69 9.99 3.41 17.80
C ARG A 69 9.71 1.92 17.66
N ASP A 70 10.73 1.13 17.36
CA ASP A 70 10.59 -0.31 17.15
C ASP A 70 10.73 -1.12 18.47
N ASN A 71 11.04 -0.42 19.59
CA ASN A 71 11.32 -0.97 20.92
C ASN A 71 12.41 -2.06 20.87
N VAL A 72 13.59 -1.66 20.40
CA VAL A 72 14.80 -2.49 20.25
C VAL A 72 15.88 -1.99 21.23
N PRO A 73 16.66 -2.88 21.89
CA PRO A 73 17.73 -2.47 22.80
C PRO A 73 18.81 -1.63 22.13
N ASN A 74 19.49 -0.78 22.91
CA ASN A 74 20.46 0.20 22.41
C ASN A 74 21.71 -0.43 21.78
N ASP A 75 22.04 -1.66 22.13
CA ASP A 75 23.24 -2.36 21.65
C ASP A 75 23.14 -2.81 20.18
N PHE A 76 21.95 -2.71 19.61
CA PHE A 76 21.70 -3.13 18.23
C PHE A 76 21.94 -1.99 17.24
N ARG A 77 22.58 -2.32 16.12
CA ARG A 77 22.76 -1.43 14.96
C ARG A 77 21.93 -1.86 13.77
N ILE A 78 21.47 -0.91 12.95
CA ILE A 78 20.71 -1.20 11.72
C ILE A 78 21.68 -1.71 10.65
N ILE A 79 21.38 -2.88 10.07
CA ILE A 79 22.15 -3.46 8.95
C ILE A 79 21.36 -3.56 7.65
N TYR A 80 20.03 -3.46 7.74
CA TYR A 80 19.13 -3.51 6.60
C TYR A 80 18.00 -2.52 6.82
N ARG A 81 17.74 -1.71 5.80
CA ARG A 81 16.62 -0.77 5.78
C ARG A 81 15.91 -0.86 4.44
N ALA A 82 14.63 -1.23 4.49
CA ALA A 82 13.81 -1.21 3.29
C ALA A 82 13.59 0.23 2.78
N PRO A 83 13.75 0.50 1.48
CA PRO A 83 13.29 1.73 0.87
C PRO A 83 11.76 1.79 0.92
N HIS A 84 11.23 3.02 0.96
CA HIS A 84 9.79 3.30 0.91
C HIS A 84 8.95 2.59 1.98
N GLU A 85 9.43 2.55 3.23
CA GLU A 85 8.71 1.98 4.37
C GLU A 85 7.25 2.45 4.48
N THR A 86 6.99 3.74 4.24
CA THR A 86 5.63 4.32 4.27
C THR A 86 4.74 3.70 3.20
N TYR A 87 5.27 3.50 1.99
CA TYR A 87 4.52 2.89 0.89
C TYR A 87 4.12 1.45 1.21
N VAL A 88 5.07 0.66 1.72
CA VAL A 88 4.85 -0.73 2.14
C VAL A 88 3.79 -0.79 3.24
N LYS A 89 3.88 0.10 4.24
CA LYS A 89 2.89 0.19 5.32
C LYS A 89 1.50 0.51 4.81
N VAL A 90 1.35 1.59 4.04
CA VAL A 90 0.03 2.02 3.52
C VAL A 90 -0.57 0.92 2.65
N THR A 91 0.21 0.35 1.73
CA THR A 91 -0.24 -0.74 0.85
C THR A 91 -0.69 -1.97 1.64
N TYR A 92 0.02 -2.33 2.71
CA TYR A 92 -0.37 -3.45 3.55
C TYR A 92 -1.68 -3.16 4.31
N MET A 93 -1.82 -1.96 4.88
CA MET A 93 -3.03 -1.57 5.61
C MET A 93 -4.24 -1.52 4.69
N THR A 94 -4.11 -0.92 3.50
CA THR A 94 -5.21 -0.86 2.52
C THR A 94 -5.61 -2.25 2.06
N ALA A 95 -4.65 -3.16 1.84
CA ALA A 95 -4.94 -4.53 1.48
C ALA A 95 -5.66 -5.30 2.61
N VAL A 96 -5.21 -5.17 3.85
CA VAL A 96 -5.86 -5.83 5.00
C VAL A 96 -7.29 -5.30 5.21
N ILE A 97 -7.49 -3.98 5.11
CA ILE A 97 -8.82 -3.37 5.19
C ILE A 97 -9.70 -3.89 4.05
N ALA A 98 -9.21 -3.87 2.81
CA ALA A 98 -9.97 -4.31 1.64
C ALA A 98 -10.39 -5.78 1.71
N ILE A 99 -9.52 -6.67 2.23
CA ILE A 99 -9.84 -8.10 2.45
C ILE A 99 -11.05 -8.27 3.38
N VAL A 100 -11.26 -7.36 4.34
CA VAL A 100 -12.40 -7.41 5.26
C VAL A 100 -13.60 -6.65 4.70
N THR A 101 -13.41 -5.44 4.18
CA THR A 101 -14.51 -4.57 3.78
C THR A 101 -15.21 -5.05 2.53
N VAL A 102 -14.49 -5.61 1.54
CA VAL A 102 -15.10 -6.05 0.28
C VAL A 102 -16.07 -7.21 0.52
N PRO A 103 -15.72 -8.30 1.22
CA PRO A 103 -16.67 -9.37 1.51
C PRO A 103 -17.83 -8.92 2.41
N VAL A 104 -17.58 -8.07 3.41
CA VAL A 104 -18.63 -7.56 4.31
C VAL A 104 -19.63 -6.70 3.55
N LEU A 105 -19.16 -5.79 2.70
CA LEU A 105 -20.03 -4.96 1.87
C LEU A 105 -20.84 -5.83 0.91
N MET A 106 -20.22 -6.83 0.28
CA MET A 106 -20.92 -7.76 -0.60
C MET A 106 -21.96 -8.59 0.12
N ALA A 107 -21.66 -9.11 1.32
CA ALA A 107 -22.63 -9.83 2.14
C ALA A 107 -23.80 -8.93 2.56
N ALA A 108 -23.54 -7.67 2.91
CA ALA A 108 -24.58 -6.70 3.22
C ALA A 108 -25.48 -6.43 2.00
N ILE A 109 -24.90 -6.18 0.83
CA ILE A 109 -25.67 -5.97 -0.41
C ILE A 109 -26.50 -7.23 -0.73
N TYR A 110 -25.93 -8.43 -0.52
CA TYR A 110 -26.62 -9.70 -0.75
C TYR A 110 -27.85 -9.85 0.14
N LEU A 111 -27.71 -9.59 1.44
CA LEU A 111 -28.81 -9.68 2.40
C LEU A 111 -29.89 -8.61 2.15
N THR A 112 -29.52 -7.44 1.63
CA THR A 112 -30.48 -6.36 1.32
C THR A 112 -31.29 -6.59 0.04
N GLY A 113 -30.98 -7.61 -0.76
CA GLY A 113 -31.74 -7.93 -1.98
C GLY A 113 -31.55 -6.96 -3.15
N ASN A 114 -30.60 -6.03 -3.05
CA ASN A 114 -30.36 -4.96 -4.05
C ASN A 114 -29.72 -5.44 -5.36
N PHE A 115 -29.56 -6.74 -5.58
CA PHE A 115 -28.88 -7.33 -6.76
C PHE A 115 -29.77 -7.49 -8.00
N GLN A 116 -30.99 -6.97 -8.03
CA GLN A 116 -31.95 -7.32 -9.08
C GLN A 116 -31.76 -6.60 -10.44
N THR A 117 -30.82 -5.66 -10.56
CA THR A 117 -30.67 -4.89 -11.81
C THR A 117 -29.41 -5.32 -12.57
N TYR A 118 -29.54 -6.37 -13.37
CA TYR A 118 -28.58 -6.75 -14.42
C TYR A 118 -29.27 -6.58 -15.78
N PRO A 119 -28.57 -6.13 -16.84
CA PRO A 119 -27.14 -5.82 -16.90
C PRO A 119 -26.77 -4.48 -16.26
N VAL A 120 -25.56 -4.39 -15.69
CA VAL A 120 -25.00 -3.13 -15.18
C VAL A 120 -24.28 -2.41 -16.32
N GLN A 121 -24.78 -1.23 -16.69
CA GLN A 121 -24.19 -0.40 -17.74
C GLN A 121 -23.62 0.90 -17.13
N LEU A 122 -22.43 1.30 -17.59
CA LEU A 122 -21.78 2.56 -17.27
C LEU A 122 -21.42 3.24 -18.60
N ASP A 123 -21.99 4.41 -18.87
CA ASP A 123 -21.79 5.17 -20.13
C ASP A 123 -21.95 4.34 -21.42
N GLY A 124 -22.96 3.45 -21.46
CA GLY A 124 -23.25 2.60 -22.62
C GLY A 124 -22.33 1.38 -22.78
N LEU A 125 -21.40 1.17 -21.85
CA LEU A 125 -20.59 -0.06 -21.76
C LEU A 125 -21.23 -1.02 -20.75
N THR A 126 -21.54 -2.22 -21.20
CA THR A 126 -22.00 -3.31 -20.33
C THR A 126 -20.82 -3.81 -19.50
N LEU A 127 -20.84 -3.55 -18.19
CA LEU A 127 -19.80 -4.01 -17.27
C LEU A 127 -20.08 -5.42 -16.74
N PHE A 128 -21.35 -5.74 -16.51
CA PHE A 128 -21.78 -7.05 -16.02
C PHE A 128 -23.04 -7.47 -16.77
N GLU A 129 -22.96 -8.56 -17.54
CA GLU A 129 -24.13 -9.18 -18.17
C GLU A 129 -24.89 -10.04 -17.17
N THR A 130 -24.16 -10.82 -16.37
CA THR A 130 -24.75 -11.74 -15.40
C THR A 130 -24.25 -11.51 -13.98
N GLN A 131 -25.02 -11.98 -13.01
CA GLN A 131 -24.62 -12.00 -11.60
C GLN A 131 -23.35 -12.84 -11.35
N ASN A 132 -23.13 -13.88 -12.15
CA ASN A 132 -21.95 -14.74 -12.05
C ASN A 132 -20.66 -14.00 -12.42
N ASP A 133 -20.72 -13.11 -13.41
CA ASP A 133 -19.56 -12.30 -13.82
C ASP A 133 -19.11 -11.36 -12.70
N ALA A 134 -20.07 -10.77 -11.99
CA ALA A 134 -19.79 -9.93 -10.82
C ALA A 134 -19.11 -10.72 -9.70
N TYR A 135 -19.59 -11.94 -9.40
CA TYR A 135 -18.96 -12.80 -8.39
C TYR A 135 -17.55 -13.24 -8.77
N LEU A 136 -17.33 -13.59 -10.04
CA LEU A 136 -16.01 -13.94 -10.55
C LEU A 136 -15.02 -12.77 -10.44
N LEU A 137 -15.45 -11.56 -10.83
CA LEU A 137 -14.60 -10.37 -10.71
C LEU A 137 -14.25 -10.07 -9.25
N VAL A 138 -15.23 -10.11 -8.34
CA VAL A 138 -14.99 -9.88 -6.91
C VAL A 138 -14.07 -10.97 -6.35
N GLY A 139 -14.25 -12.23 -6.74
CA GLY A 139 -13.37 -13.33 -6.34
C GLY A 139 -11.92 -13.11 -6.80
N LEU A 140 -11.73 -12.71 -8.06
CA LEU A 140 -10.43 -12.35 -8.62
C LEU A 140 -9.80 -11.15 -7.91
N LEU A 141 -10.60 -10.13 -7.60
CA LEU A 141 -10.15 -8.96 -6.86
C LEU A 141 -9.68 -9.35 -5.45
N CYS A 142 -10.46 -10.13 -4.71
CA CYS A 142 -10.07 -10.64 -3.40
C CYS A 142 -8.79 -11.47 -3.47
N LEU A 143 -8.64 -12.32 -4.50
CA LEU A 143 -7.43 -13.13 -4.70
C LEU A 143 -6.20 -12.26 -4.98
N THR A 144 -6.33 -11.22 -5.80
CA THR A 144 -5.21 -10.30 -6.08
C THR A 144 -4.80 -9.52 -4.83
N ILE A 145 -5.76 -8.97 -4.08
CA ILE A 145 -5.49 -8.26 -2.83
C ILE A 145 -4.81 -9.19 -1.82
N PHE A 146 -5.28 -10.44 -1.69
CA PHE A 146 -4.67 -11.43 -0.81
C PHE A 146 -3.22 -11.73 -1.19
N ASN A 147 -2.92 -11.87 -2.50
CA ASN A 147 -1.56 -12.08 -2.97
C ASN A 147 -0.63 -10.89 -2.69
N VAL A 148 -1.14 -9.66 -2.85
CA VAL A 148 -0.41 -8.44 -2.48
C VAL A 148 -0.10 -8.43 -0.99
N ALA A 149 -1.11 -8.65 -0.13
CA ALA A 149 -0.93 -8.70 1.32
C ALA A 149 0.08 -9.79 1.74
N ASN A 150 -0.01 -10.98 1.16
CA ASN A 150 0.92 -12.09 1.42
C ASN A 150 2.36 -11.72 1.03
N THR A 151 2.54 -11.08 -0.12
CA THR A 151 3.87 -10.66 -0.60
C THR A 151 4.47 -9.58 0.31
N VAL A 152 3.68 -8.56 0.63
CA VAL A 152 4.12 -7.47 1.50
C VAL A 152 4.42 -7.95 2.93
N SER A 153 3.66 -8.93 3.45
CA SER A 153 3.90 -9.50 4.79
C SER A 153 5.26 -10.21 4.96
N LYS A 154 5.86 -10.66 3.85
CA LYS A 154 7.18 -11.31 3.82
C LYS A 154 8.31 -10.30 3.77
N TYR A 155 8.01 -9.03 3.50
CA TYR A 155 9.01 -7.99 3.38
C TYR A 155 9.38 -7.46 4.78
N PRO A 156 10.65 -7.60 5.22
CA PRO A 156 11.11 -6.99 6.45
C PRO A 156 11.26 -5.49 6.23
N MET A 157 10.82 -4.71 7.20
CA MET A 157 11.02 -3.26 7.14
C MET A 157 12.46 -2.91 7.50
N ARG A 158 12.99 -3.56 8.54
CA ARG A 158 14.34 -3.30 9.08
C ARG A 158 14.91 -4.56 9.70
N ILE A 159 16.24 -4.67 9.68
CA ILE A 159 16.96 -5.69 10.44
C ILE A 159 18.04 -5.01 11.26
N TYR A 160 18.02 -5.33 12.54
CA TYR A 160 18.97 -4.89 13.53
C TYR A 160 19.93 -6.03 13.87
N ARG A 161 21.17 -5.69 14.21
CA ARG A 161 22.22 -6.63 14.60
C ARG A 161 22.91 -6.17 15.87
N ASN A 162 23.10 -7.08 16.81
CA ASN A 162 24.00 -6.89 17.93
C ASN A 162 25.42 -7.35 17.52
N PRO A 163 26.43 -6.45 17.52
CA PRO A 163 27.79 -6.80 17.14
C PRO A 163 28.48 -7.77 18.12
N LEU A 164 28.08 -7.78 19.40
CA LEU A 164 28.72 -8.60 20.44
C LEU A 164 28.23 -10.05 20.40
N GLU A 165 26.94 -10.26 20.17
CA GLU A 165 26.30 -11.57 20.29
C GLU A 165 25.90 -12.19 18.95
N ASN A 166 26.20 -11.55 17.81
CA ASN A 166 25.71 -11.94 16.46
C ASN A 166 24.22 -12.35 16.45
N ASN A 167 23.44 -11.66 17.27
CA ASN A 167 22.00 -11.77 17.38
C ASN A 167 21.36 -10.73 16.47
N TYR A 168 20.28 -11.09 15.81
CA TYR A 168 19.57 -10.25 14.86
C TYR A 168 18.11 -10.10 15.25
N ILE A 169 17.55 -8.92 14.99
CA ILE A 169 16.13 -8.63 15.20
C ILE A 169 15.56 -8.12 13.88
N GLY A 170 14.70 -8.93 13.27
CA GLY A 170 13.92 -8.55 12.10
C GLY A 170 12.61 -7.90 12.51
N VAL A 171 12.36 -6.70 12.00
CA VAL A 171 11.13 -5.94 12.22
C VAL A 171 10.24 -6.06 10.99
N PHE A 172 9.03 -6.58 11.21
CA PHE A 172 8.02 -6.82 10.19
C PHE A 172 6.72 -6.10 10.53
N GLN A 173 5.92 -5.83 9.50
CA GLN A 173 4.56 -5.35 9.69
C GLN A 173 3.67 -6.45 10.28
N HIS A 174 2.89 -6.13 11.31
CA HIS A 174 1.87 -7.03 11.84
C HIS A 174 0.56 -6.87 11.04
N PRO A 175 -0.23 -7.93 10.85
CA PRO A 175 -1.58 -7.85 10.25
C PRO A 175 -2.50 -6.83 10.93
N ILE A 176 -2.31 -6.65 12.24
CA ILE A 176 -3.06 -5.66 13.02
C ILE A 176 -2.47 -4.26 12.77
N PRO A 177 -3.31 -3.29 12.39
CA PRO A 177 -2.87 -1.91 12.20
C PRO A 177 -2.15 -1.34 13.42
N GLY A 178 -1.05 -0.62 13.19
CA GLY A 178 -0.25 -0.01 14.26
C GLY A 178 0.68 -0.97 15.04
N MET A 179 0.51 -2.29 14.90
CA MET A 179 1.39 -3.25 15.56
C MET A 179 2.60 -3.63 14.71
N ILE A 180 3.70 -3.95 15.40
CA ILE A 180 4.97 -4.36 14.79
C ILE A 180 5.29 -5.77 15.26
N LYS A 181 5.66 -6.65 14.31
CA LYS A 181 6.10 -8.01 14.61
C LYS A 181 7.62 -8.07 14.65
N ARG A 182 8.17 -8.42 15.80
CA ARG A 182 9.62 -8.65 15.99
C ARG A 182 9.94 -10.14 15.93
N ILE A 183 11.02 -10.48 15.24
CA ILE A 183 11.55 -11.84 15.19
C ILE A 183 13.04 -11.77 15.49
N ASN A 184 13.42 -12.35 16.62
CA ASN A 184 14.82 -12.50 16.98
C ASN A 184 15.37 -13.76 16.28
N PHE A 185 16.58 -13.72 15.74
CA PHE A 185 17.22 -14.88 15.12
C PHE A 185 18.74 -14.76 15.21
N VAL A 186 19.44 -15.87 15.01
CA VAL A 186 20.91 -15.95 15.09
C VAL A 186 21.51 -16.06 13.69
N ALA A 187 22.78 -15.65 13.52
CA ALA A 187 23.55 -15.96 12.31
C ALA A 187 23.42 -17.46 11.94
N GLY A 188 23.26 -17.77 10.65
CA GLY A 188 23.07 -19.15 10.17
C GLY A 188 21.68 -19.74 10.35
N ASP A 189 20.74 -19.06 11.01
CA ASP A 189 19.31 -19.45 11.00
C ASP A 189 18.61 -19.04 9.69
N VAL A 190 19.33 -18.34 8.81
CA VAL A 190 18.83 -17.77 7.56
C VAL A 190 19.37 -18.60 6.41
N THR A 191 18.49 -19.33 5.74
CA THR A 191 18.86 -20.16 4.59
C THR A 191 18.25 -19.58 3.33
N LYS A 192 18.99 -19.59 2.21
CA LYS A 192 18.42 -19.20 0.90
C LYS A 192 17.23 -20.12 0.60
N GLY A 193 16.06 -19.51 0.40
CA GLY A 193 14.80 -20.22 0.21
C GLY A 193 14.52 -20.39 -1.28
N GLY A 194 14.11 -21.59 -1.68
CA GLY A 194 13.53 -21.81 -3.00
C GLY A 194 12.12 -21.23 -3.08
N GLY A 195 11.90 -20.30 -4.00
CA GLY A 195 10.59 -19.77 -4.37
C GLY A 195 10.43 -19.77 -5.89
N TRP A 196 9.20 -19.86 -6.41
CA TRP A 196 8.96 -19.67 -7.84
C TRP A 196 9.19 -18.21 -8.26
N ILE A 197 8.79 -17.28 -7.38
CA ILE A 197 8.87 -15.83 -7.56
C ILE A 197 9.97 -15.30 -6.63
N PHE A 198 10.85 -14.41 -7.13
CA PHE A 198 11.99 -13.83 -6.40
C PHE A 198 13.00 -14.86 -5.86
N LYS A 199 13.47 -15.77 -6.71
CA LYS A 199 14.42 -16.85 -6.36
C LYS A 199 15.67 -16.35 -5.63
N ASP A 200 16.21 -15.20 -6.04
CA ASP A 200 17.46 -14.68 -5.50
C ASP A 200 17.29 -13.85 -4.23
N SER A 201 16.09 -13.36 -3.97
CA SER A 201 15.77 -12.52 -2.82
C SER A 201 14.95 -13.24 -1.75
N THR A 202 14.61 -14.52 -1.95
CA THR A 202 13.83 -15.29 -0.98
C THR A 202 14.74 -16.01 0.00
N PHE A 203 14.54 -15.74 1.29
CA PHE A 203 15.25 -16.38 2.39
C PHE A 203 14.26 -16.97 3.39
N THR A 204 14.68 -17.99 4.13
CA THR A 204 13.87 -18.59 5.19
C THR A 204 14.57 -18.39 6.53
N ILE A 205 13.90 -17.69 7.45
CA ILE A 205 14.37 -17.47 8.82
C ILE A 205 13.81 -18.59 9.71
N ARG A 206 14.68 -19.23 10.49
CA ARG A 206 14.35 -20.31 11.46
C ARG A 206 13.61 -21.49 10.81
N LYS A 207 13.86 -21.78 9.53
CA LYS A 207 13.16 -22.83 8.74
C LYS A 207 11.62 -22.71 8.68
N LYS A 208 11.04 -21.60 9.15
CA LYS A 208 9.58 -21.43 9.29
C LYS A 208 9.05 -20.21 8.54
N LYS A 209 9.76 -19.08 8.57
CA LYS A 209 9.27 -17.83 7.96
C LYS A 209 10.02 -17.52 6.68
N LYS A 210 9.31 -17.49 5.54
CA LYS A 210 9.83 -16.96 4.29
C LYS A 210 9.87 -15.43 4.34
N VAL A 211 10.97 -14.86 3.91
CA VAL A 211 11.28 -13.43 3.98
C VAL A 211 11.91 -13.00 2.66
N LEU A 212 11.57 -11.80 2.21
CA LEU A 212 12.15 -11.21 0.99
C LEU A 212 13.25 -10.23 1.41
N LEU A 213 14.51 -10.56 1.14
CA LEU A 213 15.67 -9.72 1.42
C LEU A 213 16.27 -9.27 0.09
N ILE A 214 16.33 -7.95 -0.09
CA ILE A 214 16.91 -7.32 -1.27
C ILE A 214 18.37 -6.97 -0.92
N PRO A 215 19.38 -7.59 -1.56
CA PRO A 215 20.80 -7.41 -1.23
C PRO A 215 21.26 -5.95 -1.23
N GLU A 216 20.67 -5.13 -2.11
CA GLU A 216 21.03 -3.72 -2.31
C GLU A 216 20.67 -2.82 -1.10
N ASN A 217 19.75 -3.29 -0.24
CA ASN A 217 19.26 -2.54 0.92
C ASN A 217 20.05 -2.80 2.21
N PHE A 218 21.08 -3.66 2.15
CA PHE A 218 22.00 -3.86 3.26
C PHE A 218 23.03 -2.71 3.32
N SER A 219 23.41 -2.30 4.53
CA SER A 219 24.43 -1.26 4.73
C SER A 219 25.77 -1.65 4.11
N THR A 220 26.13 -2.95 4.17
CA THR A 220 27.23 -3.51 3.40
C THR A 220 26.82 -4.84 2.77
N PRO A 221 27.31 -5.18 1.57
CA PRO A 221 26.96 -6.43 0.90
C PRO A 221 27.38 -7.66 1.70
N PHE A 222 28.42 -7.55 2.52
CA PHE A 222 28.92 -8.62 3.39
C PHE A 222 27.97 -8.98 4.54
N GLU A 223 27.09 -8.07 5.00
CA GLU A 223 26.17 -8.38 6.11
C GLU A 223 25.17 -9.49 5.75
N LEU A 224 24.76 -9.61 4.48
CA LEU A 224 23.89 -10.69 4.03
C LEU A 224 24.58 -12.05 4.13
N GLU A 225 25.84 -12.13 3.69
CA GLU A 225 26.66 -13.34 3.80
C GLU A 225 26.86 -13.72 5.27
N ARG A 226 27.21 -12.75 6.14
CA ARG A 226 27.35 -12.99 7.58
C ARG A 226 26.08 -13.50 8.25
N MET A 227 24.92 -13.02 7.81
CA MET A 227 23.63 -13.44 8.34
C MET A 227 23.30 -14.90 7.94
N THR A 228 23.78 -15.36 6.78
CA THR A 228 23.55 -16.73 6.27
C THR A 228 24.60 -17.75 6.72
N ILE A 229 25.84 -17.32 6.99
CA ILE A 229 26.89 -18.20 7.49
C ILE A 229 26.66 -18.50 8.98
N ALA A 230 26.71 -19.78 9.35
CA ALA A 230 26.60 -20.19 10.75
C ALA A 230 27.81 -19.71 11.56
N PRO A 231 27.60 -19.20 12.79
CA PRO A 231 28.72 -18.80 13.63
C PRO A 231 29.56 -20.03 14.01
N PRO A 232 30.87 -19.85 14.25
CA PRO A 232 31.74 -20.96 14.66
C PRO A 232 31.19 -21.64 15.94
N LYS A 233 31.34 -22.97 16.03
CA LYS A 233 30.73 -23.81 17.08
C LYS A 233 31.08 -23.40 18.51
N ASP A 234 32.22 -22.71 18.70
CA ASP A 234 32.71 -22.28 20.01
C ASP A 234 32.28 -20.86 20.41
N SER A 235 31.56 -20.17 19.51
CA SER A 235 31.05 -18.84 19.79
C SER A 235 30.04 -18.86 20.97
N PRO A 236 30.00 -17.80 21.79
CA PRO A 236 29.05 -17.68 22.89
C PRO A 236 27.59 -17.83 22.43
N VAL A 237 27.33 -17.49 21.17
CA VAL A 237 26.03 -17.52 20.50
C VAL A 237 25.53 -18.95 20.27
N GLU A 238 26.39 -19.86 19.79
CA GLU A 238 26.03 -21.26 19.59
C GLU A 238 25.85 -21.98 20.95
N LYS A 239 26.64 -21.59 21.96
CA LYS A 239 26.46 -22.08 23.34
C LYS A 239 25.10 -21.66 23.90
N GLN A 240 24.66 -20.42 23.65
CA GLN A 240 23.34 -19.94 24.09
C GLN A 240 22.19 -20.60 23.32
N LYS A 241 22.34 -20.82 22.00
CA LYS A 241 21.39 -21.57 21.18
C LYS A 241 21.21 -23.01 21.66
N ARG A 242 22.31 -23.70 21.99
CA ARG A 242 22.26 -25.06 22.57
C ARG A 242 21.53 -25.08 23.91
N ARG A 243 21.80 -24.11 24.78
CA ARG A 243 21.08 -23.98 26.06
C ARG A 243 19.58 -23.76 25.88
N SER A 244 19.17 -22.92 24.94
CA SER A 244 17.75 -22.66 24.64
C SER A 244 17.01 -23.83 23.96
N ARG A 245 17.71 -24.87 23.50
CA ARG A 245 17.11 -26.09 22.95
C ARG A 245 17.00 -27.22 23.98
N MET A 246 17.66 -27.09 25.12
CA MET A 246 17.61 -28.06 26.23
C MET A 246 16.54 -27.71 27.27
N VAL A 247 15.90 -26.54 27.13
CA VAL A 247 14.76 -26.07 27.93
C VAL A 247 13.53 -26.11 27.04
#